data_AF-A0A956S0B6-F1
#
_entry.id   AF-A0A956S0B6-F1
#
_cell.length_a   1.000
_cell.length_b   1.000
_cell.length_c   1.000
_cell.angle_alpha   90.00
_cell.angle_beta   90.00
_cell.angle_gamma   90.00
#
_symmetry.space_group_name_H-M   'P 1'
#
loop_
_entity.id
_entity.type
_entity.pdbx_description
1 polymer ?
#
loop_
_entity_poly.entity_id
_entity_poly.type
_entity_poly.pdbx_seq_one_letter_code
_entity_poly.pdbx_strand_id
1 'polypeptide(L)'
;MEFRFKNIFGAALTLSLLLHLLALAIIVLIVAALVREDRAALPEAIEFIFVPAEETLPEASLGAQMPGFAIQATDDQLRKAVPDALDLSPKISEPALATSSSHLTVGESMQPAQTPLTTQNIGADLAESSPHPNFLPNAPEPASLKSTQFYSPQRRRSIRIDEHFGEDARLSPPQLAIPTKKQDWLLKEMKKMTDHFVPLSQSDSVFVWEKDDARYEIKVRHRKAESASTFDKLDVQVRTERYGRTLSTSFEMQRVGFSQFAQFVDFWDPYVAIHNDKFDGRFHTNSDFKISSSRGVHPKFEGKVTSAGFEIMRQSDPFGYAAPDSIFQGGLETGTAEIKFPRDLYSLVAGTASDSALLRLESEAWLSFQRDGSLHWRAAGNVTGQGKILLPQAPFTILGESLEKLHVEGIVHGKVLIYNRGSIEITGNLIYAKSPQLFDDTDDFLGMVSEKNIEIAPTEKTGVDDLHVCAAMLARRMFRVKEYYRSIHKTLFIYGSLTAGSLSATEPRYATDIRFDKRLYTRRPPHFPMTDRYELQNWEGKWQVK
;
A
#
# COMPACT_ATOMS: atom_id res chain seq x y z
N MET A 1 68.48 -27.71 9.75
CA MET A 1 67.54 -27.28 8.69
C MET A 1 66.38 -26.43 9.24
N GLU A 2 66.09 -26.46 10.56
CA GLU A 2 65.02 -25.67 11.19
C GLU A 2 65.27 -24.15 11.30
N PHE A 3 66.52 -23.69 11.35
CA PHE A 3 66.80 -22.26 11.53
C PHE A 3 66.53 -21.38 10.29
N ARG A 4 66.44 -21.97 9.08
CA ARG A 4 66.15 -21.21 7.85
C ARG A 4 64.66 -20.99 7.58
N PHE A 5 63.77 -21.77 8.19
CA PHE A 5 62.32 -21.65 7.97
C PHE A 5 61.68 -20.49 8.76
N LYS A 6 62.18 -20.17 9.96
CA LYS A 6 61.65 -19.06 10.78
C LYS A 6 61.85 -17.68 10.15
N ASN A 7 62.95 -17.47 9.44
CA ASN A 7 63.24 -16.17 8.82
C ASN A 7 62.39 -15.89 7.56
N ILE A 8 62.01 -16.93 6.82
CA ILE A 8 61.17 -16.78 5.61
C ILE A 8 59.74 -16.43 5.99
N PHE A 9 59.20 -17.06 7.04
CA PHE A 9 57.83 -16.80 7.49
C PHE A 9 57.67 -15.39 8.07
N GLY A 10 58.66 -14.90 8.82
CA GLY A 10 58.66 -13.53 9.34
C GLY A 10 58.69 -12.47 8.23
N ALA A 11 59.51 -12.69 7.19
CA ALA A 11 59.60 -11.78 6.04
C ALA A 11 58.32 -11.75 5.19
N ALA A 12 57.65 -12.90 5.03
CA ALA A 12 56.38 -12.97 4.31
C ALA A 12 55.26 -12.24 5.06
N LEU A 13 55.22 -12.37 6.40
CA LEU A 13 54.21 -11.70 7.22
C LEU A 13 54.40 -10.17 7.22
N THR A 14 55.64 -9.69 7.34
CA THR A 14 55.92 -8.25 7.28
C THR A 14 55.61 -7.65 5.92
N LEU A 15 55.94 -8.36 4.83
CA LEU A 15 55.60 -7.93 3.47
C LEU A 15 54.08 -7.85 3.25
N SER A 16 53.33 -8.85 3.74
CA SER A 16 51.87 -8.87 3.68
C SER A 16 51.24 -7.69 4.42
N LEU A 17 51.74 -7.38 5.62
CA LEU A 17 51.26 -6.25 6.42
C LEU A 17 51.53 -4.91 5.71
N LEU A 18 52.71 -4.76 5.09
CA LEU A 18 53.10 -3.56 4.38
C LEU A 18 52.25 -3.32 3.13
N LEU A 19 51.89 -4.39 2.41
CA LEU A 19 50.97 -4.35 1.27
C LEU A 19 49.55 -3.94 1.68
N HIS A 20 49.04 -4.43 2.81
CA HIS A 20 47.72 -4.03 3.32
C HIS A 20 47.69 -2.56 3.74
N LEU A 21 48.74 -2.06 4.40
CA LEU A 21 48.84 -0.65 4.76
C LEU A 21 48.93 0.27 3.54
N LEU A 22 49.65 -0.16 2.50
CA LEU A 22 49.73 0.58 1.23
C LEU A 22 48.35 0.64 0.54
N ALA A 23 47.62 -0.47 0.50
CA ALA A 23 46.28 -0.52 -0.06
C ALA A 23 45.31 0.42 0.68
N LEU A 24 45.39 0.46 2.02
CA LEU A 24 44.58 1.34 2.85
C LEU A 24 44.91 2.83 2.60
N ALA A 25 46.20 3.17 2.45
CA ALA A 25 46.63 4.52 2.11
C ALA A 25 46.11 4.96 0.72
N ILE A 26 46.12 4.07 -0.27
CA ILE A 26 45.58 4.33 -1.61
C ILE A 26 44.07 4.57 -1.54
N ILE A 27 43.33 3.76 -0.77
CA ILE A 27 41.87 3.94 -0.59
C ILE A 27 41.57 5.31 0.04
N VAL A 28 42.31 5.72 1.07
CA VAL A 28 42.15 7.04 1.70
C VAL A 28 42.42 8.17 0.71
N LEU A 29 43.44 8.02 -0.15
CA LEU A 29 43.77 9.00 -1.18
C LEU A 29 42.68 9.10 -2.26
N ILE A 30 42.10 7.97 -2.66
CA ILE A 30 40.97 7.93 -3.61
C ILE A 30 39.73 8.59 -3.00
N VAL A 31 39.39 8.29 -1.74
CA VAL A 31 38.27 8.94 -1.04
C VAL A 31 38.53 10.44 -0.91
N ALA A 32 39.74 10.86 -0.56
CA ALA A 32 40.10 12.28 -0.46
C ALA A 32 40.03 12.99 -1.82
N ALA A 33 40.34 12.30 -2.93
CA ALA A 33 40.21 12.84 -4.27
C ALA A 33 38.75 12.95 -4.71
N LEU A 34 37.92 11.93 -4.41
CA LEU A 34 36.49 11.92 -4.71
C LEU A 34 35.69 12.92 -3.88
N VAL A 35 36.14 13.25 -2.67
CA VAL A 35 35.55 14.30 -1.82
C VAL A 35 35.97 15.70 -2.27
N ARG A 36 36.94 15.84 -3.19
CA ARG A 36 37.51 17.14 -3.58
C ARG A 36 36.86 17.80 -4.80
N GLU A 37 35.91 17.17 -5.47
CA GLU A 37 35.12 17.79 -6.53
C GLU A 37 33.76 18.29 -5.98
N ASP A 38 33.35 19.47 -6.44
CA ASP A 38 32.12 20.21 -6.11
C ASP A 38 32.08 21.04 -4.82
N ARG A 39 33.01 21.99 -4.72
CA ARG A 39 32.68 23.36 -4.27
C ARG A 39 32.58 24.31 -5.46
N ALA A 40 31.79 23.94 -6.47
CA ALA A 40 31.22 24.91 -7.38
C ALA A 40 30.03 25.57 -6.67
N ALA A 41 29.92 26.89 -6.83
CA ALA A 41 29.00 27.77 -6.13
C ALA A 41 27.60 27.16 -5.89
N LEU A 42 27.27 26.92 -4.62
CA LEU A 42 25.88 26.74 -4.19
C LEU A 42 25.11 28.01 -4.58
N PRO A 43 23.94 27.90 -5.24
CA PRO A 43 23.05 29.04 -5.35
C PRO A 43 22.70 29.53 -3.94
N GLU A 44 22.66 30.85 -3.78
CA GLU A 44 22.23 31.51 -2.55
C GLU A 44 20.94 30.86 -2.01
N ALA A 45 20.91 30.70 -0.70
CA ALA A 45 19.83 30.07 0.03
C ALA A 45 18.46 30.57 -0.46
N ILE A 46 17.57 29.63 -0.74
CA ILE A 46 16.14 29.93 -0.90
C ILE A 46 15.66 30.48 0.44
N GLU A 47 15.46 31.80 0.51
CA GLU A 47 14.95 32.48 1.69
C GLU A 47 13.44 32.21 1.79
N PHE A 48 13.05 31.35 2.71
CA PHE A 48 11.64 31.11 3.03
C PHE A 48 11.11 32.28 3.86
N ILE A 49 10.48 33.25 3.19
CA ILE A 49 9.79 34.34 3.89
C ILE A 49 8.43 33.82 4.34
N PHE A 50 8.31 33.54 5.65
CA PHE A 50 7.05 33.26 6.31
C PHE A 50 6.30 34.58 6.53
N VAL A 51 5.17 34.77 5.85
CA VAL A 51 4.23 35.86 6.16
C VAL A 51 3.06 35.24 6.93
N PRO A 52 2.93 35.43 8.25
CA PRO A 52 1.72 35.05 8.95
C PRO A 52 0.55 35.87 8.40
N ALA A 53 -0.58 35.20 8.13
CA ALA A 53 -1.79 35.88 7.72
C ALA A 53 -2.27 36.77 8.89
N GLU A 54 -2.32 38.08 8.68
CA GLU A 54 -3.01 39.00 9.59
C GLU A 54 -4.50 38.61 9.63
N GLU A 55 -4.95 38.13 10.79
CA GLU A 55 -6.37 38.03 11.10
C GLU A 55 -6.95 39.44 11.24
N THR A 56 -7.54 39.96 10.16
CA THR A 56 -8.42 41.12 10.25
C THR A 56 -9.73 40.70 10.91
N LEU A 57 -9.85 40.93 12.22
CA LEU A 57 -11.12 40.89 12.94
C LEU A 57 -11.89 42.19 12.70
N PRO A 58 -13.19 42.14 12.34
CA PRO A 58 -14.00 43.35 12.21
C PRO A 58 -14.50 43.83 13.57
N GLU A 59 -14.27 45.11 13.86
CA GLU A 59 -14.93 45.84 14.94
C GLU A 59 -16.44 45.93 14.69
N ALA A 60 -17.24 45.43 15.63
CA ALA A 60 -18.63 45.86 15.80
C ALA A 60 -19.01 45.85 17.28
N SER A 61 -19.62 46.95 17.69
CA SER A 61 -19.84 47.41 19.05
C SER A 61 -21.28 47.19 19.55
N LEU A 62 -21.44 47.14 20.88
CA LEU A 62 -22.67 47.16 21.72
C LEU A 62 -23.57 45.90 21.69
N GLY A 63 -24.05 45.33 22.79
CA GLY A 63 -23.95 45.64 24.23
C GLY A 63 -24.86 44.69 25.04
N ALA A 64 -24.76 44.81 26.37
CA ALA A 64 -25.65 44.30 27.43
C ALA A 64 -25.25 43.03 28.23
N GLN A 65 -25.00 43.31 29.53
CA GLN A 65 -25.37 42.55 30.74
C GLN A 65 -24.53 41.34 31.22
N MET A 66 -23.71 41.65 32.23
CA MET A 66 -23.23 40.85 33.38
C MET A 66 -24.36 40.07 34.10
N PRO A 67 -24.10 39.11 35.05
CA PRO A 67 -22.90 38.86 35.88
C PRO A 67 -22.42 37.39 35.83
N GLY A 68 -21.25 36.94 36.28
CA GLY A 68 -20.35 37.35 37.35
C GLY A 68 -20.11 36.12 38.24
N PHE A 69 -18.96 35.44 38.10
CA PHE A 69 -18.42 34.54 39.12
C PHE A 69 -16.90 34.42 38.93
N ALA A 70 -16.17 34.94 39.90
CA ALA A 70 -14.73 34.80 40.06
C ALA A 70 -14.48 33.70 41.09
N ILE A 71 -13.60 32.75 40.80
CA ILE A 71 -12.80 32.06 41.82
C ILE A 71 -11.38 31.88 41.27
N GLN A 72 -10.43 32.39 42.06
CA GLN A 72 -8.98 32.29 41.91
C GLN A 72 -8.51 30.84 42.05
N ALA A 73 -7.57 30.44 41.19
CA ALA A 73 -6.71 29.29 41.43
C ALA A 73 -5.52 29.75 42.28
N THR A 74 -5.36 29.17 43.47
CA THR A 74 -4.09 29.20 44.21
C THR A 74 -3.60 27.78 44.39
N ASP A 75 -2.37 27.62 43.94
CA ASP A 75 -1.47 26.49 44.08
C ASP A 75 -1.04 26.39 45.55
N ASP A 76 -1.56 25.39 46.27
CA ASP A 76 -0.89 24.85 47.46
C ASP A 76 -1.51 23.52 47.88
N GLN A 77 -0.68 22.63 48.44
CA GLN A 77 -1.00 21.32 49.03
C GLN A 77 -0.72 20.06 48.20
N LEU A 78 0.55 19.92 47.81
CA LEU A 78 1.22 18.63 47.72
C LEU A 78 2.05 18.40 48.99
N ARG A 79 1.57 17.58 49.95
CA ARG A 79 2.39 16.67 50.80
C ARG A 79 1.60 15.97 51.93
N LYS A 80 1.94 14.68 52.10
CA LYS A 80 1.65 13.72 53.19
C LYS A 80 0.26 13.08 53.11
N ALA A 81 0.08 11.76 53.24
CA ALA A 81 0.82 10.78 54.04
C ALA A 81 0.70 9.35 53.48
N VAL A 82 1.74 8.57 53.73
CA VAL A 82 1.79 7.09 53.71
C VAL A 82 0.99 6.55 54.91
N PRO A 83 0.41 5.34 54.84
CA PRO A 83 0.92 4.31 55.75
C PRO A 83 1.02 2.88 55.15
N ASP A 84 1.84 2.11 55.85
CA ASP A 84 2.31 0.76 55.63
C ASP A 84 1.27 -0.38 55.75
N ALA A 85 1.66 -1.48 55.09
CA ALA A 85 1.50 -2.91 55.36
C ALA A 85 0.56 -3.39 56.49
N LEU A 86 -0.22 -4.44 56.18
CA LEU A 86 -0.42 -5.57 57.09
C LEU A 86 -0.72 -6.88 56.35
N ASP A 87 0.16 -7.82 56.64
CA ASP A 87 0.19 -9.26 56.37
C ASP A 87 -0.95 -10.02 57.06
N LEU A 88 -1.65 -10.90 56.34
CA LEU A 88 -2.46 -12.00 56.91
C LEU A 88 -2.64 -13.15 55.89
N SER A 89 -1.77 -14.17 55.98
CA SER A 89 -2.17 -15.60 55.91
C SER A 89 -2.38 -16.11 57.35
N PRO A 90 -2.93 -17.30 57.67
CA PRO A 90 -3.38 -18.44 56.84
C PRO A 90 -4.76 -19.04 57.26
N LYS A 91 -5.28 -20.04 56.51
CA LYS A 91 -5.75 -21.32 57.10
C LYS A 91 -6.17 -22.38 56.08
N ILE A 92 -5.72 -23.58 56.42
CA ILE A 92 -5.91 -24.91 55.85
C ILE A 92 -7.38 -25.35 55.94
N SER A 93 -7.86 -26.09 54.93
CA SER A 93 -8.86 -27.17 55.05
C SER A 93 -8.83 -28.07 53.82
N GLU A 94 -8.38 -29.32 54.00
CA GLU A 94 -8.71 -30.46 53.14
C GLU A 94 -10.23 -30.76 53.22
N PRO A 95 -10.82 -31.47 52.24
CA PRO A 95 -11.01 -32.91 52.48
C PRO A 95 -10.93 -33.84 51.25
N ALA A 96 -10.48 -35.05 51.56
CA ALA A 96 -10.99 -36.36 51.17
C ALA A 96 -10.93 -36.85 49.70
N LEU A 97 -10.18 -37.96 49.57
CA LEU A 97 -10.17 -38.96 48.51
C LEU A 97 -11.57 -39.42 48.06
N ALA A 98 -11.72 -39.57 46.75
CA ALA A 98 -12.54 -40.63 46.16
C ALA A 98 -11.79 -41.23 44.96
N THR A 99 -11.35 -42.46 45.15
CA THR A 99 -10.76 -43.35 44.14
C THR A 99 -11.82 -43.78 43.13
N SER A 100 -11.57 -43.59 41.84
CA SER A 100 -12.19 -44.44 40.80
C SER A 100 -11.18 -44.76 39.72
N SER A 101 -10.72 -46.00 39.81
CA SER A 101 -9.95 -46.74 38.83
C SER A 101 -10.88 -47.16 37.69
N SER A 102 -10.54 -46.79 36.46
CA SER A 102 -11.04 -47.49 35.27
C SER A 102 -9.83 -47.92 34.44
N HIS A 103 -9.58 -49.22 34.51
CA HIS A 103 -8.76 -50.00 33.60
C HIS A 103 -9.19 -49.73 32.14
N LEU A 104 -8.24 -49.41 31.27
CA LEU A 104 -8.37 -49.64 29.84
C LEU A 104 -7.16 -50.46 29.39
N THR A 105 -7.48 -51.70 29.05
CA THR A 105 -6.58 -52.78 28.68
C THR A 105 -5.99 -52.53 27.31
N VAL A 106 -4.67 -52.69 27.23
CA VAL A 106 -3.90 -52.88 26.00
C VAL A 106 -4.12 -54.30 25.49
N GLY A 107 -4.39 -54.46 24.19
CA GLY A 107 -4.41 -55.78 23.54
C GLY A 107 -4.45 -55.69 22.02
N GLU A 108 -3.31 -56.04 21.42
CA GLU A 108 -3.11 -56.74 20.13
C GLU A 108 -3.58 -56.06 18.81
N SER A 109 -2.67 -55.66 17.92
CA SER A 109 -1.84 -56.49 17.03
C SER A 109 -2.63 -57.16 15.91
N MET A 110 -2.66 -56.55 14.71
CA MET A 110 -2.59 -57.29 13.45
C MET A 110 -1.81 -56.47 12.41
N GLN A 111 -0.73 -57.09 11.94
CA GLN A 111 0.16 -56.67 10.86
C GLN A 111 -0.43 -57.01 9.48
N PRO A 112 0.21 -56.55 8.37
CA PRO A 112 -0.46 -56.22 7.12
C PRO A 112 -0.48 -57.38 6.12
N ALA A 113 -1.50 -57.38 5.26
CA ALA A 113 -1.52 -58.19 4.04
C ALA A 113 -0.77 -57.46 2.92
N GLN A 114 0.42 -57.97 2.60
CA GLN A 114 1.07 -57.80 1.30
C GLN A 114 0.44 -58.77 0.31
N THR A 115 0.14 -58.33 -0.92
CA THR A 115 0.20 -59.22 -2.08
C THR A 115 0.78 -58.45 -3.27
N PRO A 116 1.73 -59.03 -4.01
CA PRO A 116 2.45 -58.36 -5.10
C PRO A 116 1.79 -58.64 -6.45
N LEU A 117 2.07 -57.80 -7.45
CA LEU A 117 2.13 -58.25 -8.84
C LEU A 117 3.07 -57.35 -9.65
N THR A 118 3.78 -58.04 -10.54
CA THR A 118 5.06 -57.70 -11.13
C THR A 118 4.87 -57.36 -12.60
N THR A 119 5.72 -56.45 -13.11
CA THR A 119 6.18 -56.28 -14.51
C THR A 119 5.17 -56.04 -15.64
N GLN A 120 5.39 -54.98 -16.43
CA GLN A 120 6.12 -55.11 -17.70
C GLN A 120 6.44 -53.74 -18.33
N ASN A 121 7.73 -53.57 -18.68
CA ASN A 121 8.22 -52.63 -19.69
C ASN A 121 7.80 -53.13 -21.08
N ILE A 122 7.20 -52.26 -21.90
CA ILE A 122 7.31 -52.29 -23.36
C ILE A 122 7.37 -50.83 -23.83
N GLY A 123 8.39 -50.51 -24.63
CA GLY A 123 8.55 -49.22 -25.28
C GLY A 123 8.08 -49.21 -26.73
N ALA A 124 8.43 -48.10 -27.39
CA ALA A 124 8.44 -47.84 -28.84
C ALA A 124 7.13 -47.39 -29.51
N ASP A 125 7.20 -46.14 -29.99
CA ASP A 125 6.91 -45.67 -31.36
C ASP A 125 5.51 -45.73 -31.99
N LEU A 126 5.33 -44.74 -32.89
CA LEU A 126 4.30 -44.51 -33.92
C LEU A 126 3.18 -43.55 -33.47
N ALA A 127 3.22 -42.28 -33.88
CA ALA A 127 2.91 -41.75 -35.22
C ALA A 127 1.39 -41.69 -35.50
N GLU A 128 0.97 -40.47 -35.87
CA GLU A 128 -0.15 -40.13 -36.77
C GLU A 128 -1.52 -40.78 -36.54
N SER A 129 -2.49 -39.99 -36.09
CA SER A 129 -3.70 -39.72 -36.90
C SER A 129 -4.63 -38.74 -36.20
N SER A 130 -4.87 -37.59 -36.84
CA SER A 130 -6.02 -36.72 -36.61
C SER A 130 -7.33 -37.44 -36.93
N PRO A 131 -8.48 -36.91 -36.47
CA PRO A 131 -9.37 -36.34 -37.49
C PRO A 131 -9.98 -34.99 -37.09
N HIS A 132 -10.01 -34.10 -38.08
CA HIS A 132 -10.85 -32.90 -38.15
C HIS A 132 -12.34 -33.22 -37.98
N PRO A 133 -13.13 -32.21 -37.57
CA PRO A 133 -14.23 -31.83 -38.45
C PRO A 133 -14.26 -30.33 -38.75
N ASN A 134 -14.65 -30.06 -40.00
CA ASN A 134 -14.84 -28.78 -40.65
C ASN A 134 -15.87 -27.88 -39.96
N PHE A 135 -15.54 -26.61 -39.73
CA PHE A 135 -16.49 -25.50 -39.76
C PHE A 135 -15.79 -24.23 -40.28
N LEU A 136 -16.24 -23.74 -41.43
CA LEU A 136 -15.86 -22.45 -42.03
C LEU A 136 -16.88 -21.36 -41.66
N PRO A 137 -16.51 -20.07 -41.83
CA PRO A 137 -17.01 -18.96 -41.01
C PRO A 137 -18.09 -18.13 -41.71
N ASN A 138 -18.97 -17.51 -40.92
CA ASN A 138 -19.86 -16.44 -41.37
C ASN A 138 -19.34 -15.09 -40.84
N ALA A 139 -18.89 -14.25 -41.76
CA ALA A 139 -18.69 -12.81 -41.57
C ALA A 139 -19.78 -12.06 -42.34
N PRO A 140 -20.37 -10.97 -41.82
CA PRO A 140 -21.17 -10.06 -42.62
C PRO A 140 -20.36 -8.84 -43.06
N GLU A 141 -20.34 -8.61 -44.38
CA GLU A 141 -19.87 -7.38 -45.04
C GLU A 141 -21.05 -6.42 -45.35
N PRO A 142 -20.78 -5.15 -45.75
CA PRO A 142 -21.59 -3.98 -45.40
C PRO A 142 -22.67 -3.62 -46.43
N ALA A 143 -23.75 -3.00 -45.96
CA ALA A 143 -24.76 -2.39 -46.82
C ALA A 143 -24.44 -0.91 -47.08
N SER A 144 -24.04 -0.60 -48.31
CA SER A 144 -24.14 0.73 -48.91
C SER A 144 -25.21 0.71 -49.99
N LEU A 145 -26.22 1.58 -49.91
CA LEU A 145 -27.01 1.99 -51.08
C LEU A 145 -27.41 3.46 -50.96
N LYS A 146 -26.99 4.21 -51.98
CA LYS A 146 -27.45 5.55 -52.33
C LYS A 146 -28.85 5.45 -52.93
N SER A 147 -29.74 6.40 -52.65
CA SER A 147 -30.58 6.99 -53.69
C SER A 147 -31.07 8.40 -53.32
N THR A 148 -30.72 9.33 -54.19
CA THR A 148 -31.32 10.63 -54.46
C THR A 148 -32.86 10.61 -54.47
N GLN A 149 -33.52 11.72 -54.10
CA GLN A 149 -34.52 12.42 -54.94
C GLN A 149 -35.00 13.75 -54.31
N PHE A 150 -34.85 14.81 -55.12
CA PHE A 150 -35.65 16.04 -55.34
C PHE A 150 -36.07 17.04 -54.23
N TYR A 151 -35.68 18.28 -54.53
CA TYR A 151 -36.17 19.60 -54.15
C TYR A 151 -37.69 19.81 -54.26
N SER A 152 -38.26 20.64 -53.36
CA SER A 152 -39.01 21.93 -53.58
C SER A 152 -39.93 22.25 -52.36
N PRO A 153 -40.53 23.45 -52.17
CA PRO A 153 -39.98 24.45 -51.24
C PRO A 153 -41.00 25.08 -50.25
N GLN A 154 -40.46 25.91 -49.34
CA GLN A 154 -41.10 26.99 -48.56
C GLN A 154 -42.23 26.68 -47.56
N ARG A 155 -41.93 26.92 -46.27
CA ARG A 155 -42.82 27.70 -45.39
C ARG A 155 -41.99 28.50 -44.38
N ARG A 156 -41.94 29.81 -44.55
CA ARG A 156 -41.48 30.77 -43.55
C ARG A 156 -42.41 30.69 -42.34
N ARG A 157 -41.90 30.21 -41.20
CA ARG A 157 -42.41 30.61 -39.88
C ARG A 157 -41.39 31.58 -39.32
N SER A 158 -41.79 32.84 -39.23
CA SER A 158 -41.10 33.87 -38.46
C SER A 158 -41.10 33.43 -36.99
N ILE A 159 -39.97 32.89 -36.53
CA ILE A 159 -39.70 32.72 -35.11
C ILE A 159 -39.41 34.14 -34.59
N ARG A 160 -40.31 34.68 -33.78
CA ARG A 160 -39.99 35.80 -32.90
C ARG A 160 -38.99 35.27 -31.88
N ILE A 161 -37.77 35.77 -31.96
CA ILE A 161 -36.79 35.63 -30.89
C ILE A 161 -37.17 36.71 -29.88
N ASP A 162 -37.87 36.33 -28.83
CA ASP A 162 -37.94 37.17 -27.64
C ASP A 162 -36.56 37.08 -26.96
N GLU A 163 -35.72 38.08 -27.22
CA GLU A 163 -34.44 38.29 -26.55
C GLU A 163 -34.69 38.61 -25.07
N HIS A 164 -34.87 37.58 -24.26
CA HIS A 164 -34.54 37.64 -22.84
C HIS A 164 -33.03 37.39 -22.69
N PHE A 165 -32.22 38.43 -22.91
CA PHE A 165 -30.87 38.47 -22.39
C PHE A 165 -30.97 38.56 -20.86
N GLY A 166 -30.88 37.41 -20.18
CA GLY A 166 -30.66 37.38 -18.75
C GLY A 166 -29.31 38.03 -18.43
N GLU A 167 -29.33 39.03 -17.54
CA GLU A 167 -28.18 39.81 -17.06
C GLU A 167 -27.11 39.01 -16.28
N ASP A 168 -27.13 37.67 -16.32
CA ASP A 168 -26.23 36.81 -15.55
C ASP A 168 -25.37 35.86 -16.40
N ALA A 169 -25.15 36.18 -17.68
CA ALA A 169 -24.12 35.51 -18.47
C ALA A 169 -22.72 35.99 -18.04
N ARG A 170 -22.21 35.49 -16.90
CA ARG A 170 -20.82 35.67 -16.50
C ARG A 170 -19.92 35.06 -17.58
N LEU A 171 -19.44 35.90 -18.50
CA LEU A 171 -18.43 35.53 -19.49
C LEU A 171 -17.25 34.89 -18.75
N SER A 172 -16.92 33.65 -19.12
CA SER A 172 -15.77 32.97 -18.52
C SER A 172 -14.52 33.82 -18.73
N PRO A 173 -13.63 33.94 -17.71
CA PRO A 173 -12.43 34.75 -17.83
C PRO A 173 -11.61 34.35 -19.08
N PRO A 174 -11.01 35.31 -19.80
CA PRO A 174 -10.22 34.99 -20.98
C PRO A 174 -9.10 34.01 -20.62
N GLN A 175 -8.95 32.94 -21.43
CA GLN A 175 -7.92 31.92 -21.24
C GLN A 175 -6.76 32.11 -22.21
N LEU A 176 -5.53 31.93 -21.73
CA LEU A 176 -4.30 31.97 -22.53
C LEU A 176 -3.57 30.62 -22.43
N ALA A 177 -3.20 30.02 -23.56
CA ALA A 177 -2.46 28.76 -23.56
C ALA A 177 -1.08 28.92 -22.89
N ILE A 178 -0.69 27.95 -22.05
CA ILE A 178 0.65 27.88 -21.49
C ILE A 178 1.56 27.18 -22.51
N PRO A 179 2.70 27.75 -22.94
CA PRO A 179 3.63 27.06 -23.83
C PRO A 179 4.11 25.74 -23.23
N THR A 180 4.26 24.68 -24.05
CA THR A 180 4.60 23.31 -23.58
C THR A 180 5.83 23.26 -22.68
N LYS A 181 6.93 23.94 -23.04
CA LYS A 181 8.14 24.01 -22.18
C LYS A 181 7.84 24.58 -20.79
N LYS A 182 6.95 25.56 -20.71
CA LYS A 182 6.52 26.18 -19.45
C LYS A 182 5.56 25.26 -18.70
N GLN A 183 4.75 24.47 -19.41
CA GLN A 183 3.92 23.46 -18.80
C GLN A 183 4.76 22.36 -18.12
N ASP A 184 5.74 21.81 -18.84
CA ASP A 184 6.64 20.78 -18.32
C ASP A 184 7.42 21.28 -17.09
N TRP A 185 7.87 22.53 -17.15
CA TRP A 185 8.52 23.17 -16.01
C TRP A 185 7.57 23.28 -14.80
N LEU A 186 6.35 23.79 -14.98
CA LEU A 186 5.37 23.90 -13.90
C LEU A 186 5.08 22.53 -13.30
N LEU A 187 4.84 21.50 -14.11
CA LEU A 187 4.61 20.14 -13.64
C LEU A 187 5.79 19.59 -12.82
N LYS A 188 7.01 19.79 -13.31
CA LYS A 188 8.22 19.36 -12.61
C LYS A 188 8.35 20.04 -11.25
N GLU A 189 8.05 21.33 -11.18
CA GLU A 189 8.12 22.04 -9.91
C GLU A 189 6.97 21.72 -8.95
N MET A 190 5.74 21.53 -9.46
CA MET A 190 4.62 21.05 -8.63
C MET A 190 4.97 19.70 -8.01
N LYS A 191 5.54 18.78 -8.81
CA LYS A 191 6.00 17.49 -8.30
C LYS A 191 7.03 17.65 -7.18
N LYS A 192 8.09 18.44 -7.40
CA LYS A 192 9.14 18.70 -6.39
C LYS A 192 8.59 19.29 -5.09
N MET A 193 7.67 20.25 -5.22
CA MET A 193 7.01 20.90 -4.09
C MET A 193 6.20 19.87 -3.29
N THR A 194 5.40 19.05 -3.96
CA THR A 194 4.57 18.04 -3.29
C THR A 194 5.37 16.88 -2.71
N ASP A 195 6.53 16.56 -3.27
CA ASP A 195 7.43 15.52 -2.72
C ASP A 195 7.92 15.87 -1.30
N HIS A 196 7.90 17.16 -0.91
CA HIS A 196 8.32 17.64 0.42
C HIS A 196 7.15 18.15 1.28
N PHE A 197 5.92 18.09 0.77
CA PHE A 197 4.76 18.64 1.48
C PHE A 197 4.36 17.72 2.63
N VAL A 198 4.45 18.21 3.88
CA VAL A 198 4.02 17.48 5.07
C VAL A 198 2.59 17.92 5.44
N PRO A 199 1.57 17.07 5.26
CA PRO A 199 0.16 17.47 5.40
C PRO A 199 -0.26 17.87 6.82
N LEU A 200 0.50 17.45 7.84
CA LEU A 200 0.07 17.49 9.24
C LEU A 200 0.36 18.82 9.96
N SER A 201 1.07 19.77 9.34
CA SER A 201 1.47 21.01 10.02
C SER A 201 1.21 22.32 9.26
N GLN A 202 0.66 22.27 8.05
CA GLN A 202 0.51 23.46 7.20
C GLN A 202 -0.91 23.53 6.62
N SER A 203 -1.82 24.19 7.34
CA SER A 203 -3.03 24.75 6.75
C SER A 203 -2.62 25.93 5.86
N ASP A 204 -2.97 25.88 4.59
CA ASP A 204 -2.79 26.92 3.57
C ASP A 204 -1.37 27.53 3.50
N SER A 205 -0.56 27.04 2.55
CA SER A 205 0.81 27.55 2.34
C SER A 205 0.89 28.45 1.12
N VAL A 206 1.68 29.52 1.24
CA VAL A 206 2.02 30.39 0.11
C VAL A 206 3.52 30.29 -0.14
N PHE A 207 3.89 29.94 -1.38
CA PHE A 207 5.27 29.92 -1.84
C PHE A 207 5.47 30.96 -2.92
N VAL A 208 6.63 31.61 -2.94
CA VAL A 208 6.96 32.62 -3.95
C VAL A 208 8.26 32.21 -4.62
N TRP A 209 8.25 32.10 -5.95
CA TRP A 209 9.44 31.78 -6.75
C TRP A 209 9.67 32.83 -7.82
N GLU A 210 10.92 33.09 -8.15
CA GLU A 210 11.30 33.97 -9.26
C GLU A 210 12.01 33.16 -10.33
N LYS A 211 11.56 33.32 -11.58
CA LYS A 211 12.17 32.67 -12.74
C LYS A 211 11.92 33.47 -14.01
N ASP A 212 12.96 33.67 -14.82
CA ASP A 212 12.91 34.38 -16.10
C ASP A 212 12.24 35.76 -15.98
N ASP A 213 12.66 36.55 -14.96
CA ASP A 213 12.11 37.87 -14.59
C ASP A 213 10.60 37.88 -14.25
N ALA A 214 10.01 36.71 -14.01
CA ALA A 214 8.64 36.57 -13.56
C ALA A 214 8.58 36.03 -12.13
N ARG A 215 7.78 36.69 -11.29
CA ARG A 215 7.43 36.22 -9.96
C ARG A 215 6.19 35.33 -10.03
N TYR A 216 6.26 34.16 -9.41
CA TYR A 216 5.18 33.19 -9.28
C TYR A 216 4.78 33.08 -7.82
N GLU A 217 3.49 33.22 -7.53
CA GLU A 217 2.91 32.99 -6.22
C GLU A 217 2.09 31.69 -6.28
N ILE A 218 2.41 30.74 -5.41
CA ILE A 218 1.78 29.42 -5.35
C ILE A 218 1.01 29.33 -4.04
N LYS A 219 -0.30 29.17 -4.11
CA LYS A 219 -1.16 28.90 -2.95
C LYS A 219 -1.53 27.43 -2.95
N VAL A 220 -1.23 26.73 -1.86
CA VAL A 220 -1.56 25.33 -1.67
C VAL A 220 -2.62 25.23 -0.58
N ARG A 221 -3.77 24.66 -0.92
CA ARG A 221 -4.86 24.38 0.04
C ARG A 221 -5.03 22.88 0.19
N HIS A 222 -4.96 22.38 1.42
CA HIS A 222 -5.23 20.99 1.74
C HIS A 222 -6.72 20.75 1.97
N ARG A 223 -7.28 19.76 1.28
CA ARG A 223 -8.63 19.24 1.50
C ARG A 223 -8.53 17.84 2.07
N LYS A 224 -8.96 17.66 3.31
CA LYS A 224 -9.08 16.32 3.92
C LYS A 224 -10.09 15.46 3.16
N ALA A 225 -9.88 14.15 3.18
CA ALA A 225 -10.83 13.19 2.63
C ALA A 225 -12.26 13.41 3.17
N GLU A 226 -13.24 13.48 2.26
CA GLU A 226 -14.67 13.67 2.59
C GLU A 226 -15.30 12.48 3.32
N SER A 227 -14.68 11.30 3.21
CA SER A 227 -15.15 10.06 3.84
C SER A 227 -13.98 9.15 4.21
N ALA A 228 -14.26 8.11 4.98
CA ALA A 228 -13.29 7.08 5.35
C ALA A 228 -12.62 6.39 4.13
N SER A 229 -13.30 6.37 2.98
CA SER A 229 -12.88 5.65 1.77
C SER A 229 -12.37 6.55 0.65
N THR A 230 -12.34 7.87 0.83
CA THR A 230 -11.78 8.81 -0.14
C THR A 230 -10.38 9.26 0.26
N PHE A 231 -9.72 10.00 -0.63
CA PHE A 231 -8.35 10.47 -0.47
C PHE A 231 -8.30 11.96 -0.14
N ASP A 232 -7.24 12.38 0.53
CA ASP A 232 -6.92 13.79 0.68
C ASP A 232 -6.59 14.40 -0.70
N LYS A 233 -6.85 15.69 -0.86
CA LYS A 233 -6.54 16.46 -2.06
C LYS A 233 -5.74 17.71 -1.74
N LEU A 234 -4.96 18.18 -2.71
CA LEU A 234 -4.35 19.51 -2.73
C LEU A 234 -4.91 20.29 -3.90
N ASP A 235 -5.40 21.50 -3.61
CA ASP A 235 -5.68 22.50 -4.62
C ASP A 235 -4.50 23.46 -4.66
N VAL A 236 -3.76 23.42 -5.77
CA VAL A 236 -2.59 24.29 -5.96
C VAL A 236 -2.92 25.35 -6.98
N GLN A 237 -2.95 26.61 -6.56
CA GLN A 237 -3.14 27.74 -7.45
C GLN A 237 -1.81 28.45 -7.68
N VAL A 238 -1.40 28.55 -8.94
CA VAL A 238 -0.22 29.31 -9.35
C VAL A 238 -0.67 30.62 -9.98
N ARG A 239 -0.12 31.74 -9.52
CA ARG A 239 -0.36 33.08 -10.03
C ARG A 239 0.95 33.72 -10.48
N THR A 240 0.89 34.56 -11.49
CA THR A 240 2.03 35.38 -11.94
C THR A 240 1.52 36.65 -12.61
N GLU A 241 2.32 37.70 -12.62
CA GLU A 241 1.99 38.94 -13.33
C GLU A 241 2.81 39.05 -14.60
N ARG A 242 2.14 39.41 -15.71
CA ARG A 242 2.82 39.64 -16.99
C ARG A 242 2.10 40.73 -17.77
N TYR A 243 2.84 41.75 -18.20
CA TYR A 243 2.30 42.89 -18.95
C TYR A 243 1.12 43.58 -18.25
N GLY A 244 1.20 43.74 -16.92
CA GLY A 244 0.14 44.37 -16.11
C GLY A 244 -1.13 43.53 -15.96
N ARG A 245 -1.10 42.24 -16.33
CA ARG A 245 -2.22 41.30 -16.15
C ARG A 245 -1.84 40.18 -15.19
N THR A 246 -2.82 39.75 -14.39
CA THR A 246 -2.65 38.62 -13.50
C THR A 246 -3.05 37.34 -14.22
N LEU A 247 -2.10 36.43 -14.36
CA LEU A 247 -2.31 35.10 -14.92
C LEU A 247 -2.41 34.10 -13.77
N SER A 248 -3.38 33.19 -13.83
CA SER A 248 -3.54 32.14 -12.83
C SER A 248 -3.86 30.78 -13.43
N THR A 249 -3.38 29.70 -12.82
CA THR A 249 -3.72 28.32 -13.22
C THR A 249 -3.85 27.47 -11.97
N SER A 250 -4.62 26.39 -12.02
CA SER A 250 -4.92 25.55 -10.86
C SER A 250 -4.67 24.07 -11.16
N PHE A 251 -4.04 23.39 -10.22
CA PHE A 251 -3.82 21.95 -10.23
C PHE A 251 -4.68 21.33 -9.12
N GLU A 252 -5.39 20.25 -9.44
CA GLU A 252 -5.95 19.35 -8.43
C GLU A 252 -5.04 18.14 -8.32
N MET A 253 -4.51 17.88 -7.13
CA MET A 253 -3.66 16.74 -6.84
C MET A 253 -4.32 15.87 -5.78
N GLN A 254 -4.19 14.55 -5.89
CA GLN A 254 -4.74 13.58 -4.95
C GLN A 254 -3.61 12.87 -4.22
N ARG A 255 -3.78 12.69 -2.92
CA ARG A 255 -2.86 11.90 -2.11
C ARG A 255 -2.96 10.43 -2.51
N VAL A 256 -1.81 9.81 -2.74
CA VAL A 256 -1.75 8.41 -3.15
C VAL A 256 -1.95 7.51 -1.94
N GLY A 257 -2.83 6.51 -2.05
CA GLY A 257 -3.04 5.50 -1.02
C GLY A 257 -2.01 4.37 -1.10
N PHE A 258 -1.64 3.75 0.02
CA PHE A 258 -0.90 2.48 -0.04
C PHE A 258 -1.71 1.40 -0.76
N SER A 259 -3.05 1.48 -0.65
CA SER A 259 -3.97 0.60 -1.37
C SER A 259 -3.96 0.78 -2.89
N GLN A 260 -3.32 1.82 -3.44
CA GLN A 260 -3.21 2.03 -4.89
C GLN A 260 -2.04 1.29 -5.54
N PHE A 261 -1.22 0.58 -4.75
CA PHE A 261 -0.17 -0.29 -5.25
C PHE A 261 -0.68 -1.74 -5.23
N ALA A 262 -0.53 -2.47 -6.34
CA ALA A 262 -0.70 -3.92 -6.30
C ALA A 262 0.27 -4.51 -5.28
N GLN A 263 1.54 -4.07 -5.35
CA GLN A 263 2.53 -4.36 -4.33
C GLN A 263 3.41 -3.15 -4.00
N PHE A 264 3.61 -2.94 -2.71
CA PHE A 264 4.56 -2.00 -2.14
C PHE A 264 5.46 -2.72 -1.14
N VAL A 265 6.79 -2.55 -1.25
CA VAL A 265 7.74 -3.09 -0.26
C VAL A 265 8.74 -2.03 0.17
N ASP A 266 8.78 -1.72 1.46
CA ASP A 266 9.73 -0.75 2.00
C ASP A 266 11.17 -1.26 1.85
N PHE A 267 11.51 -2.37 2.48
CA PHE A 267 12.81 -3.01 2.35
C PHE A 267 12.67 -4.45 1.87
N TRP A 268 13.11 -4.69 0.64
CA TRP A 268 13.12 -6.01 0.03
C TRP A 268 14.18 -6.89 0.71
N ASP A 269 13.80 -8.08 1.14
CA ASP A 269 14.76 -9.03 1.71
C ASP A 269 15.71 -9.54 0.60
N PRO A 270 17.04 -9.30 0.69
CA PRO A 270 17.99 -9.70 -0.36
C PRO A 270 18.08 -11.21 -0.56
N TYR A 271 17.59 -12.02 0.39
CA TYR A 271 17.53 -13.48 0.28
C TYR A 271 16.25 -13.98 -0.40
N VAL A 272 15.26 -13.11 -0.62
CA VAL A 272 14.00 -13.45 -1.27
C VAL A 272 14.05 -13.01 -2.72
N ALA A 273 13.88 -13.94 -3.66
CA ALA A 273 13.78 -13.64 -5.07
C ALA A 273 12.35 -13.80 -5.56
N ILE A 274 11.90 -12.89 -6.42
CA ILE A 274 10.66 -13.03 -7.19
C ILE A 274 10.93 -14.01 -8.34
N HIS A 275 10.16 -15.09 -8.45
CA HIS A 275 10.42 -16.12 -9.47
C HIS A 275 9.17 -16.48 -10.27
N ASN A 276 8.22 -17.25 -9.74
CA ASN A 276 7.00 -17.60 -10.48
C ASN A 276 5.82 -16.65 -10.19
N ASP A 277 6.11 -15.45 -9.70
CA ASP A 277 5.09 -14.50 -9.27
C ASP A 277 4.56 -13.65 -10.42
N LYS A 278 3.29 -13.26 -10.30
CA LYS A 278 2.57 -12.40 -11.24
C LYS A 278 2.01 -11.18 -10.50
N PHE A 279 2.20 -10.00 -11.08
CA PHE A 279 1.71 -8.74 -10.57
C PHE A 279 0.96 -7.98 -11.67
N ASP A 280 -0.35 -7.82 -11.50
CA ASP A 280 -1.19 -6.93 -12.29
C ASP A 280 -1.48 -5.65 -11.48
N GLY A 281 -0.84 -4.54 -11.86
CA GLY A 281 -0.99 -3.22 -11.26
C GLY A 281 0.33 -2.57 -10.84
N ARG A 282 0.25 -1.44 -10.13
CA ARG A 282 1.42 -0.65 -9.75
C ARG A 282 2.31 -1.43 -8.77
N PHE A 283 3.60 -1.47 -9.05
CA PHE A 283 4.61 -2.05 -8.17
C PHE A 283 5.61 -0.97 -7.73
N HIS A 284 5.91 -0.94 -6.44
CA HIS A 284 6.95 -0.07 -5.90
C HIS A 284 7.79 -0.77 -4.82
N THR A 285 9.08 -0.47 -4.79
CA THR A 285 9.91 -0.75 -3.62
C THR A 285 10.85 0.41 -3.30
N ASN A 286 11.09 0.68 -2.01
CA ASN A 286 12.06 1.69 -1.58
C ASN A 286 13.52 1.18 -1.62
N SER A 287 13.76 -0.06 -2.03
CA SER A 287 15.09 -0.69 -2.06
C SER A 287 15.36 -1.41 -3.39
N ASP A 288 16.59 -1.88 -3.56
CA ASP A 288 16.90 -2.85 -4.60
C ASP A 288 16.13 -4.15 -4.34
N PHE A 289 15.78 -4.89 -5.39
CA PHE A 289 15.06 -6.15 -5.25
C PHE A 289 15.63 -7.23 -6.16
N LYS A 290 15.29 -8.48 -5.85
CA LYS A 290 15.86 -9.64 -6.52
C LYS A 290 14.81 -10.38 -7.34
N ILE A 291 15.17 -10.70 -8.58
CA ILE A 291 14.39 -11.57 -9.46
C ILE A 291 15.20 -12.82 -9.80
N SER A 292 14.50 -13.92 -10.00
CA SER A 292 15.07 -15.19 -10.43
C SER A 292 14.31 -15.69 -11.65
N SER A 293 15.01 -16.40 -12.53
CA SER A 293 14.38 -17.13 -13.63
C SER A 293 15.06 -18.48 -13.74
N SER A 294 14.27 -19.55 -13.75
CA SER A 294 14.78 -20.92 -13.82
C SER A 294 13.79 -21.81 -14.55
N ARG A 295 14.29 -22.76 -15.34
CA ARG A 295 13.48 -23.74 -16.09
C ARG A 295 12.35 -23.12 -16.94
N GLY A 296 12.61 -21.97 -17.56
CA GLY A 296 11.62 -21.25 -18.37
C GLY A 296 10.57 -20.45 -17.59
N VAL A 297 10.57 -20.55 -16.26
CA VAL A 297 9.71 -19.77 -15.36
C VAL A 297 10.41 -18.46 -15.00
N HIS A 298 9.67 -17.37 -15.08
CA HIS A 298 10.13 -16.01 -14.78
C HIS A 298 8.95 -15.16 -14.29
N PRO A 299 9.24 -14.10 -13.50
CA PRO A 299 8.18 -13.30 -12.93
C PRO A 299 7.56 -12.40 -14.00
N LYS A 300 6.32 -11.98 -13.76
CA LYS A 300 5.57 -11.14 -14.69
C LYS A 300 5.02 -9.90 -13.98
N PHE A 301 5.46 -8.74 -14.42
CA PHE A 301 4.94 -7.43 -14.01
C PHE A 301 4.16 -6.83 -15.18
N GLU A 302 2.84 -6.94 -15.11
CA GLU A 302 1.95 -6.40 -16.15
C GLU A 302 1.75 -4.89 -16.00
N GLY A 303 1.91 -4.35 -14.78
CA GLY A 303 1.91 -2.92 -14.51
C GLY A 303 3.31 -2.30 -14.38
N LYS A 304 3.36 -0.97 -14.30
CA LYS A 304 4.61 -0.21 -14.15
C LYS A 304 5.31 -0.56 -12.84
N VAL A 305 6.59 -0.88 -12.94
CA VAL A 305 7.49 -1.13 -11.82
C VAL A 305 8.33 0.11 -11.54
N THR A 306 8.33 0.53 -10.27
CA THR A 306 9.17 1.62 -9.79
C THR A 306 10.04 1.15 -8.63
N SER A 307 11.27 1.61 -8.54
CA SER A 307 12.13 1.38 -7.36
C SER A 307 12.87 2.65 -6.99
N ALA A 308 13.03 2.90 -5.69
CA ALA A 308 13.97 3.91 -5.21
C ALA A 308 15.42 3.40 -5.23
N GLY A 309 15.60 2.08 -5.20
CA GLY A 309 16.85 1.42 -5.52
C GLY A 309 17.25 1.61 -6.98
N PHE A 310 18.54 1.36 -7.26
CA PHE A 310 19.13 1.47 -8.59
C PHE A 310 19.39 0.10 -9.21
N GLU A 311 19.38 -0.97 -8.42
CA GLU A 311 19.73 -2.31 -8.86
C GLU A 311 18.56 -3.29 -8.81
N ILE A 312 18.53 -4.16 -9.83
CA ILE A 312 17.70 -5.37 -9.83
C ILE A 312 18.64 -6.56 -9.88
N MET A 313 18.76 -7.23 -8.74
CA MET A 313 19.62 -8.40 -8.61
C MET A 313 19.00 -9.56 -9.39
N ARG A 314 19.70 -10.06 -10.40
CA ARG A 314 19.24 -11.20 -11.19
C ARG A 314 19.98 -12.45 -10.76
N GLN A 315 19.25 -13.42 -10.20
CA GLN A 315 19.76 -14.77 -10.04
C GLN A 315 19.50 -15.52 -11.33
N SER A 316 20.56 -15.76 -12.11
CA SER A 316 20.45 -16.48 -13.39
C SER A 316 20.72 -17.97 -13.20
N ASP A 317 19.87 -18.79 -13.81
CA ASP A 317 20.09 -20.22 -14.04
C ASP A 317 20.85 -20.38 -15.38
N PRO A 318 21.80 -21.33 -15.53
CA PRO A 318 22.43 -21.66 -16.82
C PRO A 318 21.49 -21.96 -17.99
N PHE A 319 20.19 -22.18 -17.74
CA PHE A 319 19.20 -22.59 -18.75
C PHE A 319 18.40 -21.45 -19.43
N GLY A 320 18.80 -20.19 -19.24
CA GLY A 320 18.38 -19.09 -20.13
C GLY A 320 17.99 -17.80 -19.42
N TYR A 321 18.42 -16.67 -19.99
CA TYR A 321 18.02 -15.33 -19.58
C TYR A 321 16.63 -15.01 -20.14
N ALA A 322 15.68 -14.69 -19.28
CA ALA A 322 14.43 -14.07 -19.72
C ALA A 322 14.70 -12.62 -20.13
N ALA A 323 14.14 -12.20 -21.27
CA ALA A 323 14.28 -10.84 -21.75
C ALA A 323 13.61 -9.86 -20.76
N PRO A 324 14.21 -8.69 -20.46
CA PRO A 324 13.60 -7.71 -19.57
C PRO A 324 12.15 -7.36 -19.93
N ASP A 325 11.83 -7.25 -21.23
CA ASP A 325 10.49 -6.91 -21.72
C ASP A 325 9.45 -8.01 -21.48
N SER A 326 9.88 -9.28 -21.34
CA SER A 326 8.95 -10.37 -20.98
C SER A 326 8.61 -10.37 -19.48
N ILE A 327 9.51 -9.80 -18.66
CA ILE A 327 9.35 -9.64 -17.21
C ILE A 327 8.59 -8.34 -16.89
N PHE A 328 9.05 -7.20 -17.42
CA PHE A 328 8.58 -5.85 -17.09
C PHE A 328 7.70 -5.27 -18.20
N GLN A 329 6.54 -5.89 -18.44
CA GLN A 329 5.65 -5.52 -19.55
C GLN A 329 5.06 -4.11 -19.39
N GLY A 330 4.82 -3.67 -18.16
CA GLY A 330 4.38 -2.30 -17.85
C GLY A 330 5.50 -1.26 -17.75
N GLY A 331 6.75 -1.65 -18.02
CA GLY A 331 7.93 -0.80 -17.91
C GLY A 331 8.55 -0.76 -16.51
N LEU A 332 9.82 -0.34 -16.45
CA LEU A 332 10.64 -0.27 -15.25
C LEU A 332 11.27 1.13 -15.11
N GLU A 333 11.20 1.71 -13.91
CA GLU A 333 11.87 2.96 -13.55
C GLU A 333 12.58 2.81 -12.20
N THR A 334 13.91 2.93 -12.18
CA THR A 334 14.76 2.84 -10.99
C THR A 334 15.25 4.22 -10.55
N GLY A 335 15.72 4.35 -9.31
CA GLY A 335 16.18 5.63 -8.77
C GLY A 335 15.07 6.66 -8.60
N THR A 336 13.82 6.21 -8.47
CA THR A 336 12.70 7.08 -8.12
C THR A 336 12.84 7.56 -6.67
N ALA A 337 12.07 8.56 -6.26
CA ALA A 337 12.08 8.96 -4.85
C ALA A 337 11.63 7.78 -3.95
N GLU A 338 11.95 7.85 -2.67
CA GLU A 338 11.38 6.97 -1.63
C GLU A 338 9.93 7.38 -1.32
N ILE A 339 9.06 6.42 -0.99
CA ILE A 339 7.74 6.67 -0.40
C ILE A 339 7.85 6.40 1.10
N LYS A 340 7.60 7.40 1.95
CA LYS A 340 7.80 7.19 3.39
C LYS A 340 6.82 6.18 3.94
N PHE A 341 7.37 5.15 4.58
CA PHE A 341 6.57 4.17 5.29
C PHE A 341 5.97 4.76 6.58
N PRO A 342 4.69 4.51 6.91
CA PRO A 342 4.03 5.12 8.06
C PRO A 342 4.64 4.62 9.37
N ARG A 343 5.00 5.57 10.26
CA ARG A 343 5.65 5.27 11.56
C ARG A 343 4.67 4.96 12.69
N ASP A 344 3.50 5.57 12.66
CA ASP A 344 2.46 5.46 13.70
C ASP A 344 1.13 5.07 13.03
N LEU A 345 0.91 3.77 12.83
CA LEU A 345 -0.33 3.28 12.22
C LEU A 345 -1.49 3.35 13.20
N TYR A 346 -1.23 3.18 14.49
CA TYR A 346 -2.24 3.28 15.54
C TYR A 346 -2.98 4.62 15.47
N SER A 347 -2.26 5.75 15.52
CA SER A 347 -2.91 7.06 15.50
C SER A 347 -3.68 7.33 14.20
N LEU A 348 -3.23 6.75 13.08
CA LEU A 348 -3.92 6.86 11.78
C LEU A 348 -5.26 6.11 11.77
N VAL A 349 -5.38 5.02 12.54
CA VAL A 349 -6.59 4.18 12.56
C VAL A 349 -7.49 4.52 13.75
N ALA A 350 -6.95 4.53 14.97
CA ALA A 350 -7.73 4.67 16.20
C ALA A 350 -8.41 6.05 16.33
N GLY A 351 -7.85 7.10 15.76
CA GLY A 351 -8.43 8.45 15.80
C GLY A 351 -9.64 8.66 14.87
N THR A 352 -10.08 7.62 14.16
CA THR A 352 -11.01 7.80 13.03
C THR A 352 -12.34 7.04 13.13
N ALA A 353 -12.47 6.08 14.05
CA ALA A 353 -13.69 5.30 14.23
C ALA A 353 -14.53 5.85 15.41
N SER A 354 -15.84 6.02 15.19
CA SER A 354 -16.80 6.25 16.28
C SER A 354 -17.06 4.96 17.06
N ASP A 355 -17.35 5.05 18.36
CA ASP A 355 -17.55 3.86 19.22
C ASP A 355 -18.65 2.89 18.73
N SER A 356 -19.68 3.39 18.03
CA SER A 356 -20.75 2.55 17.45
C SER A 356 -20.34 1.77 16.19
N ALA A 357 -19.16 2.04 15.64
CA ALA A 357 -18.62 1.44 14.42
C ALA A 357 -17.31 0.69 14.71
N LEU A 358 -17.14 0.22 15.94
CA LEU A 358 -15.89 -0.30 16.46
C LEU A 358 -16.11 -1.58 17.28
N LEU A 359 -15.34 -2.62 16.97
CA LEU A 359 -15.18 -3.80 17.82
C LEU A 359 -13.76 -3.81 18.40
N ARG A 360 -13.65 -3.62 19.72
CA ARG A 360 -12.38 -3.73 20.44
C ARG A 360 -12.19 -5.16 20.92
N LEU A 361 -11.01 -5.72 20.68
CA LEU A 361 -10.63 -7.06 21.11
C LEU A 361 -9.43 -6.96 22.06
N GLU A 362 -9.57 -7.57 23.23
CA GLU A 362 -8.60 -7.48 24.34
C GLU A 362 -7.70 -8.72 24.46
N SER A 363 -8.05 -9.82 23.80
CA SER A 363 -7.24 -11.03 23.70
C SER A 363 -7.17 -11.55 22.26
N GLU A 364 -6.20 -12.44 22.00
CA GLU A 364 -6.09 -13.14 20.71
C GLU A 364 -7.43 -13.74 20.31
N ALA A 365 -7.83 -13.58 19.06
CA ALA A 365 -9.14 -13.98 18.60
C ALA A 365 -9.13 -14.55 17.18
N TRP A 366 -10.08 -15.44 16.91
CA TRP A 366 -10.38 -15.98 15.59
C TRP A 366 -11.62 -15.30 15.04
N LEU A 367 -11.46 -14.60 13.93
CA LEU A 367 -12.49 -13.84 13.23
C LEU A 367 -12.92 -14.62 12.00
N SER A 368 -14.22 -14.88 11.88
CA SER A 368 -14.81 -15.60 10.76
C SER A 368 -15.94 -14.78 10.15
N PHE A 369 -15.71 -14.24 8.96
CA PHE A 369 -16.72 -13.50 8.20
C PHE A 369 -17.69 -14.45 7.52
N GLN A 370 -18.98 -14.14 7.61
CA GLN A 370 -20.05 -14.96 7.08
C GLN A 370 -20.71 -14.29 5.87
N ARG A 371 -21.22 -15.12 4.95
CA ARG A 371 -21.91 -14.65 3.73
C ARG A 371 -23.14 -13.76 4.03
N ASP A 372 -23.78 -13.96 5.18
CA ASP A 372 -24.94 -13.17 5.63
C ASP A 372 -24.57 -11.75 6.11
N GLY A 373 -23.29 -11.36 6.06
CA GLY A 373 -22.80 -10.07 6.57
C GLY A 373 -22.52 -10.07 8.07
N SER A 374 -22.62 -11.22 8.75
CA SER A 374 -22.20 -11.31 10.14
C SER A 374 -20.72 -11.62 10.30
N LEU A 375 -20.14 -11.10 11.37
CA LEU A 375 -18.82 -11.43 11.87
C LEU A 375 -18.98 -12.27 13.13
N HIS A 376 -18.37 -13.44 13.15
CA HIS A 376 -18.23 -14.26 14.34
C HIS A 376 -16.81 -14.12 14.87
N TRP A 377 -16.65 -14.07 16.19
CA TRP A 377 -15.34 -14.15 16.81
C TRP A 377 -15.31 -15.09 18.00
N ARG A 378 -14.11 -15.62 18.27
CA ARG A 378 -13.81 -16.42 19.47
C ARG A 378 -12.48 -15.95 20.04
N ALA A 379 -12.46 -15.55 21.30
CA ALA A 379 -11.24 -15.25 22.02
C ALA A 379 -10.49 -16.52 22.48
N ALA A 380 -9.17 -16.43 22.61
CA ALA A 380 -8.33 -17.48 23.16
C ALA A 380 -8.70 -17.74 24.63
N GLY A 381 -8.79 -19.02 25.01
CA GLY A 381 -8.89 -19.43 26.41
C GLY A 381 -10.24 -19.18 27.11
N ASN A 382 -11.27 -18.66 26.44
CA ASN A 382 -12.55 -18.39 27.09
C ASN A 382 -13.77 -18.73 26.21
N VAL A 383 -14.64 -19.63 26.70
CA VAL A 383 -15.91 -19.99 26.04
C VAL A 383 -16.90 -18.81 26.02
N THR A 384 -16.83 -17.91 27.02
CA THR A 384 -17.65 -16.68 27.05
C THR A 384 -17.07 -15.54 26.19
N GLY A 385 -15.84 -15.70 25.67
CA GLY A 385 -15.21 -14.74 24.75
C GLY A 385 -15.62 -14.92 23.29
N GLN A 386 -16.77 -15.54 23.04
CA GLN A 386 -17.34 -15.69 21.71
C GLN A 386 -18.42 -14.65 21.48
N GLY A 387 -18.51 -14.13 20.26
CA GLY A 387 -19.55 -13.21 19.89
C GLY A 387 -19.89 -13.26 18.42
N LYS A 388 -21.05 -12.68 18.12
CA LYS A 388 -21.58 -12.51 16.77
C LYS A 388 -22.11 -11.09 16.65
N ILE A 389 -21.80 -10.44 15.55
CA ILE A 389 -22.38 -9.14 15.20
C ILE A 389 -22.77 -9.13 13.72
N LEU A 390 -23.87 -8.49 13.38
CA LEU A 390 -24.18 -8.15 11.99
C LEU A 390 -23.42 -6.86 11.65
N LEU A 391 -22.58 -6.89 10.62
CA LEU A 391 -21.81 -5.72 10.23
C LEU A 391 -22.74 -4.62 9.70
N PRO A 392 -22.54 -3.35 10.10
CA PRO A 392 -23.30 -2.24 9.53
C PRO A 392 -22.91 -1.99 8.07
N GLN A 393 -23.77 -1.28 7.35
CA GLN A 393 -23.48 -0.80 5.99
C GLN A 393 -22.44 0.33 5.97
N ALA A 394 -22.35 1.07 7.07
CA ALA A 394 -21.30 2.05 7.31
C ALA A 394 -19.95 1.36 7.57
N PRO A 395 -18.81 2.05 7.35
CA PRO A 395 -17.50 1.56 7.73
C PRO A 395 -17.45 0.99 9.15
N PHE A 396 -16.86 -0.19 9.31
CA PHE A 396 -16.70 -0.87 10.59
C PHE A 396 -15.22 -1.19 10.85
N THR A 397 -14.75 -0.92 12.07
CA THR A 397 -13.35 -1.15 12.46
C THR A 397 -13.26 -2.24 13.53
N ILE A 398 -12.33 -3.16 13.37
CA ILE A 398 -11.94 -4.16 14.37
C ILE A 398 -10.56 -3.77 14.89
N LEU A 399 -10.42 -3.59 16.19
CA LEU A 399 -9.22 -3.02 16.81
C LEU A 399 -8.64 -3.98 17.85
N GLY A 400 -7.43 -4.49 17.57
CA GLY A 400 -6.59 -5.22 18.52
C GLY A 400 -5.44 -4.34 19.02
N GLU A 401 -5.59 -3.68 20.18
CA GLU A 401 -4.58 -2.73 20.68
C GLU A 401 -3.40 -3.40 21.38
N SER A 402 -3.66 -4.52 22.06
CA SER A 402 -2.68 -5.21 22.91
C SER A 402 -2.53 -6.69 22.57
N LEU A 403 -3.04 -7.10 21.40
CA LEU A 403 -3.08 -8.50 21.02
C LEU A 403 -1.76 -8.93 20.42
N GLU A 404 -1.33 -10.16 20.72
CA GLU A 404 -0.23 -10.77 19.98
C GLU A 404 -0.65 -11.06 18.53
N LYS A 405 -1.89 -11.56 18.35
CA LYS A 405 -2.37 -12.05 17.06
C LYS A 405 -3.89 -11.98 16.91
N LEU A 406 -4.35 -11.74 15.68
CA LEU A 406 -5.71 -12.01 15.23
C LEU A 406 -5.68 -13.03 14.10
N HIS A 407 -6.60 -13.99 14.10
CA HIS A 407 -6.77 -14.97 13.02
C HIS A 407 -7.98 -14.59 12.18
N VAL A 408 -7.90 -14.66 10.86
CA VAL A 408 -8.95 -14.17 9.96
C VAL A 408 -9.22 -15.15 8.81
N GLU A 409 -10.51 -15.37 8.52
CA GLU A 409 -11.00 -16.12 7.38
C GLU A 409 -12.46 -15.77 7.04
N GLY A 410 -12.95 -16.23 5.89
CA GLY A 410 -14.37 -16.25 5.55
C GLY A 410 -14.76 -15.37 4.36
N ILE A 411 -16.03 -14.95 4.35
CA ILE A 411 -16.65 -14.21 3.26
C ILE A 411 -17.05 -12.82 3.77
N VAL A 412 -16.36 -11.78 3.29
CA VAL A 412 -16.59 -10.39 3.69
C VAL A 412 -17.77 -9.80 2.90
N HIS A 413 -18.76 -9.31 3.64
CA HIS A 413 -19.89 -8.54 3.11
C HIS A 413 -20.01 -7.25 3.93
N GLY A 414 -19.64 -6.13 3.33
CA GLY A 414 -19.53 -4.82 3.97
C GLY A 414 -18.14 -4.19 3.89
N LYS A 415 -17.97 -3.08 4.63
CA LYS A 415 -16.78 -2.22 4.60
C LYS A 415 -16.03 -2.32 5.92
N VAL A 416 -14.98 -3.13 5.96
CA VAL A 416 -14.30 -3.48 7.21
C VAL A 416 -12.82 -3.10 7.17
N LEU A 417 -12.34 -2.51 8.26
CA LEU A 417 -10.92 -2.37 8.55
C LEU A 417 -10.56 -3.24 9.77
N ILE A 418 -9.57 -4.12 9.62
CA ILE A 418 -8.97 -4.85 10.72
C ILE A 418 -7.64 -4.20 11.04
N TYR A 419 -7.49 -3.70 12.25
CA TYR A 419 -6.22 -3.24 12.77
C TYR A 419 -5.76 -4.12 13.93
N ASN A 420 -4.49 -4.50 13.91
CA ASN A 420 -3.85 -5.13 15.05
C ASN A 420 -2.47 -4.53 15.33
N ARG A 421 -2.19 -4.23 16.60
CA ARG A 421 -0.82 -3.91 17.05
C ARG A 421 0.09 -5.16 16.98
N GLY A 422 -0.51 -6.34 17.11
CA GLY A 422 0.15 -7.62 16.86
C GLY A 422 0.16 -8.01 15.38
N SER A 423 0.37 -9.30 15.12
CA SER A 423 0.25 -9.86 13.78
C SER A 423 -1.20 -10.15 13.40
N ILE A 424 -1.51 -10.19 12.10
CA ILE A 424 -2.76 -10.78 11.61
C ILE A 424 -2.40 -12.05 10.82
N GLU A 425 -3.01 -13.18 11.17
CA GLU A 425 -2.78 -14.48 10.56
C GLU A 425 -4.00 -14.88 9.72
N ILE A 426 -3.82 -15.06 8.41
CA ILE A 426 -4.84 -15.52 7.48
C ILE A 426 -4.90 -17.04 7.55
N THR A 427 -6.00 -17.58 8.09
CA THR A 427 -6.16 -19.02 8.35
C THR A 427 -6.87 -19.77 7.24
N GLY A 428 -7.52 -19.07 6.32
CA GLY A 428 -8.21 -19.65 5.19
C GLY A 428 -8.53 -18.59 4.14
N ASN A 429 -9.39 -18.93 3.19
CA ASN A 429 -9.83 -17.99 2.16
C ASN A 429 -10.49 -16.76 2.80
N LEU A 430 -10.19 -15.59 2.24
CA LEU A 430 -10.84 -14.32 2.52
C LEU A 430 -11.36 -13.78 1.20
N ILE A 431 -12.66 -13.87 0.95
CA ILE A 431 -13.25 -13.44 -0.33
C ILE A 431 -14.38 -12.45 -0.10
N TYR A 432 -14.65 -11.58 -1.07
CA TYR A 432 -15.85 -10.73 -1.04
C TYR A 432 -17.09 -11.56 -1.33
N ALA A 433 -18.21 -11.23 -0.67
CA ALA A 433 -19.50 -11.87 -0.93
C ALA A 433 -19.97 -11.63 -2.37
N LYS A 434 -19.69 -10.43 -2.90
CA LYS A 434 -19.83 -10.11 -4.32
C LYS A 434 -18.48 -9.82 -4.95
N SER A 435 -18.10 -10.64 -5.93
CA SER A 435 -16.85 -10.50 -6.68
C SER A 435 -16.87 -9.22 -7.54
N PRO A 436 -15.95 -8.26 -7.32
CA PRO A 436 -15.86 -7.03 -8.11
C PRO A 436 -15.40 -7.23 -9.55
N GLN A 437 -14.92 -8.43 -9.90
CA GLN A 437 -14.59 -8.77 -11.28
C GLN A 437 -15.84 -9.12 -12.10
N LEU A 438 -16.95 -9.43 -11.44
CA LEU A 438 -18.21 -9.83 -12.06
C LEU A 438 -19.32 -8.79 -11.87
N PHE A 439 -19.21 -7.96 -10.83
CA PHE A 439 -20.23 -6.99 -10.44
C PHE A 439 -19.61 -5.61 -10.20
N ASP A 440 -20.05 -4.60 -10.94
CA ASP A 440 -19.53 -3.23 -10.81
C ASP A 440 -20.07 -2.48 -9.58
N ASP A 441 -21.16 -2.97 -8.98
CA ASP A 441 -21.89 -2.33 -7.87
C ASP A 441 -21.47 -2.82 -6.48
N THR A 442 -20.48 -3.71 -6.37
CA THR A 442 -20.03 -4.18 -5.05
C THR A 442 -19.29 -3.08 -4.29
N ASP A 443 -19.70 -2.88 -3.05
CA ASP A 443 -19.08 -1.97 -2.09
C ASP A 443 -18.41 -2.71 -0.93
N ASP A 444 -18.18 -4.02 -1.09
CA ASP A 444 -17.41 -4.85 -0.17
C ASP A 444 -15.93 -4.43 -0.21
N PHE A 445 -15.39 -4.06 0.94
CA PHE A 445 -13.98 -3.72 1.14
C PHE A 445 -13.45 -4.32 2.43
N LEU A 446 -12.28 -4.95 2.35
CA LEU A 446 -11.51 -5.39 3.49
C LEU A 446 -10.16 -4.69 3.48
N GLY A 447 -9.88 -3.93 4.54
CA GLY A 447 -8.55 -3.42 4.88
C GLY A 447 -7.97 -4.22 6.04
N MET A 448 -6.68 -4.54 5.99
CA MET A 448 -5.95 -5.18 7.07
C MET A 448 -4.68 -4.40 7.35
N VAL A 449 -4.48 -3.96 8.59
CA VAL A 449 -3.34 -3.17 9.03
C VAL A 449 -2.73 -3.83 10.25
N SER A 450 -1.45 -4.21 10.16
CA SER A 450 -0.70 -4.79 11.27
C SER A 450 0.55 -3.96 11.55
N GLU A 451 0.77 -3.61 12.82
CA GLU A 451 2.04 -3.02 13.29
C GLU A 451 3.20 -4.03 13.30
N LYS A 452 2.91 -5.33 13.14
CA LYS A 452 3.88 -6.40 12.97
C LYS A 452 3.71 -7.03 11.60
N ASN A 453 3.26 -8.28 11.55
CA ASN A 453 3.23 -9.07 10.33
C ASN A 453 1.80 -9.35 9.90
N ILE A 454 1.61 -9.47 8.60
CA ILE A 454 0.48 -10.23 8.05
C ILE A 454 1.03 -11.57 7.59
N GLU A 455 0.41 -12.66 8.04
CA GLU A 455 0.99 -14.00 7.97
C GLU A 455 -0.01 -14.95 7.31
N ILE A 456 0.40 -15.67 6.27
CA ILE A 456 -0.35 -16.84 5.82
C ILE A 456 -0.07 -17.99 6.78
N ALA A 457 -1.12 -18.60 7.33
CA ALA A 457 -1.00 -19.65 8.31
C ALA A 457 -0.37 -20.94 7.73
N PRO A 458 0.07 -21.88 8.58
CA PRO A 458 0.54 -23.20 8.15
C PRO A 458 -0.50 -23.98 7.35
N THR A 459 -0.04 -25.00 6.63
CA THR A 459 -0.90 -25.85 5.78
C THR A 459 -1.99 -26.59 6.54
N GLU A 460 -1.77 -26.85 7.83
CA GLU A 460 -2.76 -27.49 8.71
C GLU A 460 -4.01 -26.62 8.92
N LYS A 461 -3.89 -25.31 8.72
CA LYS A 461 -5.01 -24.36 8.84
C LYS A 461 -5.60 -23.97 7.49
N THR A 462 -4.72 -23.61 6.56
CA THR A 462 -5.09 -23.09 5.22
C THR A 462 -5.43 -24.18 4.21
N GLY A 463 -5.11 -25.44 4.53
CA GLY A 463 -5.23 -26.56 3.60
C GLY A 463 -4.04 -26.67 2.64
N VAL A 464 -4.19 -27.57 1.66
CA VAL A 464 -3.17 -27.89 0.64
C VAL A 464 -3.48 -27.31 -0.73
N ASP A 465 -4.57 -26.52 -0.83
CA ASP A 465 -5.05 -25.94 -2.07
C ASP A 465 -4.56 -24.50 -2.27
N ASP A 466 -5.00 -23.91 -3.38
CA ASP A 466 -4.81 -22.49 -3.64
C ASP A 466 -5.50 -21.65 -2.56
N LEU A 467 -4.90 -20.50 -2.23
CA LEU A 467 -5.41 -19.59 -1.21
C LEU A 467 -5.84 -18.28 -1.87
N HIS A 468 -7.07 -17.86 -1.62
CA HIS A 468 -7.64 -16.62 -2.14
C HIS A 468 -7.81 -15.58 -1.04
N VAL A 469 -7.23 -14.39 -1.25
CA VAL A 469 -7.28 -13.27 -0.32
C VAL A 469 -7.71 -11.99 -1.06
N CYS A 470 -8.91 -11.52 -0.79
CA CYS A 470 -9.48 -10.27 -1.30
C CYS A 470 -9.37 -9.17 -0.22
N ALA A 471 -8.28 -8.41 -0.23
CA ALA A 471 -8.03 -7.36 0.76
C ALA A 471 -7.00 -6.32 0.28
N ALA A 472 -7.07 -5.11 0.85
CA ALA A 472 -5.89 -4.26 0.96
C ALA A 472 -5.17 -4.58 2.27
N MET A 473 -3.89 -4.91 2.19
CA MET A 473 -3.09 -5.35 3.32
C MET A 473 -1.90 -4.43 3.54
N LEU A 474 -1.66 -4.02 4.78
CA LEU A 474 -0.47 -3.29 5.21
C LEU A 474 0.15 -3.99 6.42
N ALA A 475 1.31 -4.60 6.22
CA ALA A 475 2.11 -5.21 7.28
C ALA A 475 3.33 -4.34 7.56
N ARG A 476 3.39 -3.69 8.73
CA ARG A 476 4.49 -2.76 9.01
C ARG A 476 5.86 -3.42 9.01
N ARG A 477 5.94 -4.66 9.49
CA ARG A 477 7.19 -5.42 9.54
C ARG A 477 7.33 -6.33 8.32
N MET A 478 6.45 -7.32 8.18
CA MET A 478 6.63 -8.33 7.15
C MET A 478 5.31 -8.96 6.70
N PHE A 479 5.15 -9.17 5.40
CA PHE A 479 4.22 -10.17 4.90
C PHE A 479 4.94 -11.51 4.76
N ARG A 480 4.44 -12.57 5.42
CA ARG A 480 5.13 -13.87 5.41
C ARG A 480 4.21 -15.05 5.17
N VAL A 481 4.73 -16.06 4.50
CA VAL A 481 4.09 -17.38 4.36
C VAL A 481 4.76 -18.34 5.33
N LYS A 482 3.98 -18.87 6.29
CA LYS A 482 4.50 -19.90 7.19
C LYS A 482 4.73 -21.20 6.45
N GLU A 483 5.84 -21.86 6.78
CA GLU A 483 6.22 -23.15 6.21
C GLU A 483 6.30 -23.12 4.67
N TYR A 484 6.75 -21.99 4.11
CA TYR A 484 6.87 -21.81 2.66
C TYR A 484 7.74 -22.89 1.99
N TYR A 485 8.66 -23.50 2.74
CA TYR A 485 9.57 -24.55 2.29
C TYR A 485 8.89 -25.91 2.03
N ARG A 486 7.62 -26.08 2.41
CA ARG A 486 6.87 -27.30 2.07
C ARG A 486 6.60 -27.31 0.57
N SER A 487 6.99 -28.40 -0.10
CA SER A 487 6.88 -28.57 -1.55
C SER A 487 5.44 -28.84 -2.00
N ILE A 488 4.61 -27.82 -1.91
CA ILE A 488 3.22 -27.80 -2.36
C ILE A 488 3.17 -26.74 -3.45
N HIS A 489 3.10 -27.11 -4.73
CA HIS A 489 3.10 -26.11 -5.80
C HIS A 489 1.68 -25.57 -6.02
N LYS A 490 1.32 -24.51 -5.30
CA LYS A 490 0.00 -23.88 -5.36
C LYS A 490 0.10 -22.39 -5.64
N THR A 491 -1.04 -21.73 -5.78
CA THR A 491 -1.10 -20.29 -6.03
C THR A 491 -1.69 -19.56 -4.84
N LEU A 492 -1.03 -18.48 -4.43
CA LEU A 492 -1.59 -17.48 -3.52
C LEU A 492 -2.16 -16.35 -4.35
N PHE A 493 -3.49 -16.31 -4.47
CA PHE A 493 -4.20 -15.25 -5.17
C PHE A 493 -4.50 -14.11 -4.22
N ILE A 494 -3.94 -12.93 -4.49
CA ILE A 494 -4.26 -11.70 -3.77
C ILE A 494 -5.01 -10.77 -4.72
N TYR A 495 -6.27 -10.50 -4.45
CA TYR A 495 -7.03 -9.48 -5.15
C TYR A 495 -7.18 -8.23 -4.27
N GLY A 496 -6.51 -7.14 -4.65
CA GLY A 496 -6.47 -5.93 -3.85
C GLY A 496 -5.08 -5.30 -3.87
N SER A 497 -4.46 -5.16 -2.70
CA SER A 497 -3.13 -4.55 -2.56
C SER A 497 -2.33 -5.18 -1.42
N LEU A 498 -1.02 -5.28 -1.59
CA LEU A 498 -0.09 -5.76 -0.57
C LEU A 498 1.01 -4.72 -0.32
N THR A 499 0.95 -4.08 0.84
CA THR A 499 1.99 -3.20 1.36
C THR A 499 2.71 -3.89 2.51
N ALA A 500 4.03 -3.95 2.48
CA ALA A 500 4.79 -4.56 3.56
C ALA A 500 6.12 -3.83 3.83
N GLY A 501 6.56 -3.85 5.09
CA GLY A 501 7.92 -3.45 5.44
C GLY A 501 8.98 -4.34 4.79
N SER A 502 8.70 -5.64 4.70
CA SER A 502 9.52 -6.64 4.01
C SER A 502 8.70 -7.89 3.68
N LEU A 503 9.29 -8.89 3.04
CA LEU A 503 8.63 -10.12 2.62
C LEU A 503 9.42 -11.35 3.03
N SER A 504 8.74 -12.47 3.27
CA SER A 504 9.37 -13.80 3.20
C SER A 504 9.24 -14.40 1.80
N ALA A 505 10.03 -15.42 1.50
CA ALA A 505 9.74 -16.30 0.38
C ALA A 505 8.33 -16.91 0.53
N THR A 506 7.65 -17.06 -0.59
CA THR A 506 6.35 -17.75 -0.71
C THR A 506 6.52 -19.13 -1.32
N GLU A 507 7.50 -19.28 -2.22
CA GLU A 507 7.85 -20.53 -2.89
C GLU A 507 8.82 -21.39 -2.06
N PRO A 508 8.75 -22.74 -2.17
CA PRO A 508 7.97 -23.52 -3.14
C PRO A 508 6.46 -23.64 -2.88
N ARG A 509 5.97 -23.23 -1.70
CA ARG A 509 4.57 -23.42 -1.31
C ARG A 509 3.56 -22.65 -2.16
N TYR A 510 3.85 -21.40 -2.47
CA TYR A 510 2.96 -20.57 -3.27
C TYR A 510 3.74 -19.76 -4.30
N ALA A 511 3.37 -19.91 -5.57
CA ALA A 511 3.56 -18.85 -6.56
C ALA A 511 2.51 -17.77 -6.29
N THR A 512 2.91 -16.51 -6.22
CA THR A 512 1.99 -15.41 -5.87
C THR A 512 1.38 -14.81 -7.13
N ASP A 513 0.06 -14.68 -7.20
CA ASP A 513 -0.65 -13.93 -8.24
C ASP A 513 -1.39 -12.76 -7.58
N ILE A 514 -0.79 -11.57 -7.65
CA ILE A 514 -1.38 -10.33 -7.14
C ILE A 514 -2.09 -9.60 -8.29
N ARG A 515 -3.40 -9.44 -8.15
CA ARG A 515 -4.23 -8.68 -9.08
C ARG A 515 -4.81 -7.46 -8.39
N PHE A 516 -4.54 -6.29 -8.96
CA PHE A 516 -5.01 -5.05 -8.41
C PHE A 516 -6.52 -4.90 -8.49
N ASP A 517 -7.15 -4.53 -7.37
CA ASP A 517 -8.56 -4.14 -7.37
C ASP A 517 -8.70 -2.71 -7.94
N LYS A 518 -9.19 -2.60 -9.17
CA LYS A 518 -9.32 -1.31 -9.88
C LYS A 518 -10.15 -0.27 -9.13
N ARG A 519 -11.06 -0.70 -8.26
CA ARG A 519 -11.84 0.22 -7.39
C ARG A 519 -10.91 1.02 -6.46
N LEU A 520 -9.73 0.49 -6.16
CA LEU A 520 -8.74 1.13 -5.30
C LEU A 520 -8.09 2.37 -5.93
N TYR A 521 -8.26 2.61 -7.23
CA TYR A 521 -7.81 3.87 -7.85
C TYR A 521 -8.61 5.08 -7.37
N THR A 522 -9.90 4.92 -7.11
CA THR A 522 -10.81 6.02 -6.76
C THR A 522 -11.33 5.95 -5.34
N ARG A 523 -11.15 4.82 -4.66
CA ARG A 523 -11.54 4.59 -3.27
C ARG A 523 -10.45 3.82 -2.53
N ARG A 524 -10.53 3.76 -1.20
CA ARG A 524 -9.72 2.87 -0.36
C ARG A 524 -10.62 2.15 0.64
N PRO A 525 -10.20 1.01 1.21
CA PRO A 525 -10.88 0.46 2.36
C PRO A 525 -10.93 1.52 3.46
N PRO A 526 -12.00 1.56 4.25
CA PRO A 526 -12.20 2.64 5.20
C PRO A 526 -10.98 2.83 6.10
N HIS A 527 -10.52 4.07 6.24
CA HIS A 527 -9.39 4.45 7.10
C HIS A 527 -8.05 3.78 6.75
N PHE A 528 -7.93 3.09 5.62
CA PHE A 528 -6.69 2.45 5.20
C PHE A 528 -5.57 3.48 4.96
N PRO A 529 -4.31 3.25 5.38
CA PRO A 529 -3.25 4.25 5.34
C PRO A 529 -2.96 4.81 3.94
N MET A 530 -2.56 6.09 3.90
CA MET A 530 -2.12 6.81 2.71
C MET A 530 -0.62 7.11 2.76
N THR A 531 0.00 7.25 1.60
CA THR A 531 1.41 7.61 1.45
C THR A 531 1.64 9.10 1.76
N ASP A 532 2.87 9.59 1.66
CA ASP A 532 3.19 11.02 1.66
C ASP A 532 3.18 11.65 0.25
N ARG A 533 2.82 10.90 -0.79
CA ARG A 533 2.84 11.39 -2.18
C ARG A 533 1.52 11.95 -2.65
N TYR A 534 1.61 12.87 -3.59
CA TYR A 534 0.49 13.42 -4.35
C TYR A 534 0.70 13.22 -5.85
N GLU A 535 -0.36 12.83 -6.54
CA GLU A 535 -0.40 12.70 -7.99
C GLU A 535 -1.36 13.72 -8.60
N LEU A 536 -1.00 14.25 -9.75
CA LEU A 536 -1.86 15.17 -10.50
C LEU A 536 -3.12 14.43 -10.96
N GLN A 537 -4.29 14.96 -10.61
CA GLN A 537 -5.58 14.48 -11.10
C GLN A 537 -6.07 15.31 -12.28
N ASN A 538 -6.01 16.64 -12.15
CA ASN A 538 -6.55 17.54 -13.14
C ASN A 538 -5.71 18.82 -13.27
N TRP A 539 -5.51 19.24 -14.52
CA TRP A 539 -4.94 20.54 -14.88
C TRP A 539 -5.27 20.88 -16.33
N GLU A 540 -5.81 22.08 -16.55
CA GLU A 540 -6.23 22.53 -17.89
C GLU A 540 -5.06 22.96 -18.80
N GLY A 541 -3.86 23.15 -18.26
CA GLY A 541 -2.70 23.61 -19.05
C GLY A 541 -2.85 25.04 -19.60
N LYS A 542 -3.75 25.84 -19.04
CA LYS A 542 -4.08 27.20 -19.47
C LYS A 542 -3.97 28.20 -18.32
N TRP A 543 -3.58 29.43 -18.66
CA TRP A 543 -3.72 30.60 -17.79
C TRP A 543 -5.14 31.15 -17.89
N GLN A 544 -5.77 31.40 -16.75
CA GLN A 544 -6.91 32.30 -16.61
C GLN A 544 -6.37 33.71 -16.42
N VAL A 545 -6.79 34.63 -17.29
CA VAL A 545 -6.42 36.05 -17.22
C VAL A 545 -7.46 36.77 -16.36
N LYS A 546 -7.00 37.45 -15.32
CA LYS A 546 -7.82 38.31 -14.47
C LYS A 546 -7.52 39.78 -14.72
#